data_AF-A0A377V060-F1
#
_entry.id   AF-A0A377V060-F1
#
_cell.length_a   1.000
_cell.length_b   1.000
_cell.length_c   1.000
_cell.angle_alpha   90.00
_cell.angle_beta   90.00
_cell.angle_gamma   90.00
#
_symmetry.space_group_name_H-M   'P 1'
#
loop_
_entity.id
_entity.type
_entity.pdbx_description
1 polymer ?
#
loop_
_entity_poly.entity_id
_entity_poly.type
_entity_poly.pdbx_seq_one_letter_code
_entity_poly.pdbx_strand_id
1 'polypeptide(L)' 'MNKRTLSLAALTLLDVPPPEQVRIAARTGFTHVGLRLLPPPHRPTRTTTCWAIPRPSGRRSPR' A
#
# COMPACT_ATOMS: atom_id res chain seq x y z
N MET A 1 -6.35 -32.87 -5.30
CA MET A 1 -6.87 -31.51 -5.55
C MET A 1 -5.79 -30.71 -6.27
N ASN A 2 -5.97 -30.44 -7.57
CA ASN A 2 -5.06 -29.58 -8.33
C ASN A 2 -4.96 -28.23 -7.61
N LYS A 3 -3.79 -27.91 -7.02
CA LYS A 3 -3.55 -26.66 -6.28
C LYS A 3 -3.43 -25.50 -7.26
N ARG A 4 -4.52 -25.17 -7.94
CA ARG A 4 -4.55 -23.99 -8.80
C ARG A 4 -4.43 -22.77 -7.91
N THR A 5 -3.33 -22.06 -8.08
CA THR A 5 -3.04 -20.82 -7.37
C THR A 5 -4.12 -19.79 -7.73
N LEU A 6 -4.92 -19.39 -6.74
CA LEU A 6 -5.93 -18.35 -6.89
C LEU A 6 -5.43 -17.07 -6.21
N SER A 7 -5.50 -15.97 -6.95
CA SER A 7 -5.05 -14.64 -6.52
C SER A 7 -6.22 -13.69 -6.36
N LEU A 8 -6.21 -12.89 -5.29
CA LEU A 8 -7.18 -11.81 -5.09
C LEU A 8 -6.79 -10.59 -5.93
N ALA A 9 -7.70 -10.09 -6.76
CA ALA A 9 -7.45 -8.94 -7.63
C ALA A 9 -7.56 -7.60 -6.87
N ALA A 10 -6.60 -6.70 -7.09
CA ALA A 10 -6.52 -5.39 -6.43
C ALA A 10 -7.79 -4.53 -6.57
N LEU A 11 -8.53 -4.72 -7.67
CA LEU A 11 -9.75 -3.96 -7.98
C LEU A 11 -10.95 -4.36 -7.11
N THR A 12 -10.86 -5.45 -6.36
CA THR A 12 -11.91 -5.89 -5.43
C THR A 12 -11.88 -5.14 -4.09
N LEU A 13 -10.73 -4.52 -3.74
CA LEU A 13 -10.48 -3.92 -2.42
C LEU A 13 -9.96 -2.47 -2.54
N LEU A 14 -10.63 -1.63 -3.33
CA LEU A 14 -10.20 -0.26 -3.64
C LEU A 14 -10.01 0.64 -2.39
N ASP A 15 -10.87 0.47 -1.39
CA ASP A 15 -10.88 1.30 -0.18
C ASP A 15 -10.12 0.69 1.01
N VAL A 16 -9.64 -0.54 0.88
CA VAL A 16 -8.94 -1.25 1.96
C VAL A 16 -7.43 -1.00 1.89
N PRO A 17 -6.75 -0.65 3.01
CA PRO A 17 -5.30 -0.50 3.04
C PRO A 17 -4.56 -1.81 2.67
N PRO A 18 -3.37 -1.74 2.04
CA PRO A 18 -2.60 -2.93 1.64
C PRO A 18 -2.44 -4.04 2.70
N PRO A 19 -2.10 -3.75 3.98
CA PRO A 19 -1.98 -4.81 4.98
C PRO A 19 -3.31 -5.52 5.28
N GLU A 20 -4.42 -4.81 5.19
CA GLU A 20 -5.74 -5.38 5.44
C GLU A 20 -6.22 -6.20 4.23
N GLN A 21 -5.80 -5.85 3.01
CA GLN A 21 -6.05 -6.69 1.83
C GLN A 21 -5.40 -8.08 1.96
N VAL A 22 -4.18 -8.15 2.51
CA VAL A 22 -3.48 -9.42 2.77
C VAL A 22 -4.24 -10.26 3.80
N ARG A 23 -4.77 -9.63 4.85
CA ARG A 23 -5.57 -10.31 5.88
C ARG A 23 -6.88 -10.87 5.31
N ILE A 24 -7.58 -10.08 4.48
CA ILE A 24 -8.81 -10.53 3.81
C ILE A 24 -8.51 -11.73 2.92
N ALA A 25 -7.45 -11.67 2.12
CA ALA A 25 -7.05 -12.77 1.24
C ALA A 25 -6.72 -14.07 2.00
N ALA A 26 -5.97 -13.95 3.11
CA ALA A 26 -5.68 -15.09 3.97
C ALA A 26 -6.96 -15.69 4.59
N ARG A 27 -7.89 -14.85 5.07
CA ARG A 27 -9.17 -15.28 5.65
C ARG A 27 -10.10 -15.94 4.64
N THR A 28 -10.01 -15.54 3.37
CA THR A 28 -10.85 -16.04 2.28
C THR A 28 -10.22 -17.23 1.54
N GLY A 29 -9.00 -17.62 1.91
CA GLY A 29 -8.32 -18.80 1.36
C GLY A 29 -7.58 -18.56 0.05
N PHE A 30 -7.33 -17.30 -0.32
CA PHE A 30 -6.44 -16.98 -1.44
C PHE A 30 -4.98 -17.14 -1.02
N THR A 31 -4.16 -17.62 -1.95
CA THR A 31 -2.72 -17.78 -1.72
C THR A 31 -1.92 -16.54 -2.12
N HIS A 32 -2.49 -15.68 -2.96
CA HIS A 32 -1.82 -14.51 -3.52
C HIS A 32 -2.74 -13.29 -3.52
N VAL A 33 -2.15 -12.10 -3.45
CA VAL A 33 -2.87 -10.81 -3.48
C VAL A 33 -2.20 -9.88 -4.48
N GLY A 34 -2.97 -9.36 -5.43
CA GLY A 34 -2.54 -8.25 -6.27
C GLY A 34 -2.68 -6.95 -5.49
N LEU A 35 -1.57 -6.24 -5.28
CA LEU A 35 -1.55 -4.92 -4.63
C LEU A 35 -1.26 -3.82 -5.67
N ARG A 36 -1.95 -2.69 -5.55
CA ARG A 36 -1.62 -1.47 -6.30
C ARG A 36 -0.75 -0.56 -5.43
N LEU A 37 0.47 -0.31 -5.89
CA LEU A 37 1.44 0.59 -5.24
C LEU A 37 0.99 2.06 -5.26
N LEU A 38 0.23 2.44 -6.28
CA LEU A 38 -0.33 3.78 -6.40
C LEU A 38 -1.77 3.80 -5.88
N PRO A 39 -2.11 4.74 -4.99
CA PRO A 39 -3.49 4.95 -4.59
C PRO A 39 -4.33 5.38 -5.81
N PRO A 40 -5.64 5.11 -5.80
CA PRO A 40 -6.53 5.74 -6.78
C PRO A 40 -6.45 7.27 -6.65
N PRO A 41 -6.61 8.02 -7.76
CA PRO A 41 -6.34 9.45 -7.82
C PRO A 41 -7.15 10.32 -6.85
N HIS A 42 -8.22 9.78 -6.25
CA HIS A 42 -9.09 10.49 -5.32
C HIS A 42 -8.81 10.20 -3.83
N ARG A 43 -7.86 9.31 -3.51
CA ARG A 43 -7.60 8.93 -2.12
C ARG A 43 -6.49 9.81 -1.52
N PRO A 44 -6.78 10.62 -0.48
CA PRO A 44 -5.74 11.31 0.26
C PRO A 44 -4.88 10.26 0.97
N THR A 45 -3.69 9.99 0.46
CA THR A 45 -2.73 9.10 1.11
C THR A 45 -2.17 9.76 2.35
N ARG A 46 -2.75 9.41 3.51
CA ARG A 46 -2.21 9.73 4.85
C ARG A 46 -0.81 9.19 5.13
N THR A 47 -0.17 8.49 4.18
CA THR A 47 1.13 7.82 4.36
C THR A 47 2.33 8.64 3.87
N THR A 48 2.13 9.78 3.19
CA THR A 48 3.25 10.66 2.77
C THR A 48 4.04 11.24 3.97
N THR A 49 3.53 11.14 5.20
CA THR A 49 4.26 11.59 6.40
C THR A 49 5.37 10.64 6.86
N CYS A 50 5.35 9.34 6.51
CA CYS A 50 6.44 8.42 6.92
C CYS A 50 7.68 8.50 6.02
N TRP A 51 7.55 9.00 4.79
CA TRP A 51 8.66 9.33 3.90
C TRP A 51 8.87 10.84 3.77
N ALA A 52 8.62 11.58 4.85
CA ALA A 52 9.11 12.95 4.96
C ALA A 52 10.65 12.92 4.97
N ILE A 53 11.24 12.91 3.77
CA ILE A 53 12.64 13.32 3.57
C ILE A 53 12.75 14.68 4.28
N PRO A 54 13.55 14.82 5.35
CA PRO A 54 13.70 16.09 6.01
C PRO A 54 14.30 17.05 4.99
N ARG A 55 13.57 18.09 4.61
CA ARG A 55 14.18 19.21 3.88
C ARG A 55 15.35 19.70 4.74
N PRO A 56 16.58 19.81 4.22
CA PRO A 56 17.70 20.34 4.98
C PRO A 56 17.45 21.83 5.21
N SER A 57 16.81 22.14 6.35
CA SER A 57 16.67 23.51 6.83
C SER A 57 17.99 23.93 7.46
N GLY A 58 18.65 24.89 6.83
CA GLY A 58 19.64 25.76 7.47
C GLY A 58 21.05 25.19 7.65
N ARG A 59 21.91 25.40 6.65
CA ARG A 59 23.34 25.59 6.90
C ARG A 59 23.73 27.06 6.68
N ARG A 60 23.59 27.82 7.77
CA ARG A 60 24.59 28.71 8.37
C ARG A 60 25.27 29.73 7.43
N SER A 61 24.83 30.99 7.51
CA SER A 61 25.65 32.16 7.14
C SER A 61 26.90 32.23 8.03
N PRO A 62 28.11 32.41 7.47
CA PRO A 62 29.25 32.93 8.21
C PRO A 62 29.25 34.46 8.13
N ARG A 63 29.57 35.07 9.27
CA ARG A 63 29.91 36.49 9.44
C ARG A 63 31.24 36.81 8.78
#